data_AF-A0A3D3MN99-F1
#
_entry.id   AF-A0A3D3MN99-F1
#
_cell.length_a   1.000
_cell.length_b   1.000
_cell.length_c   1.000
_cell.angle_alpha   90.00
_cell.angle_beta   90.00
_cell.angle_gamma   90.00
#
_symmetry.space_group_name_H-M   'P 1'
#
loop_
_entity.id
_entity.type
_entity.pdbx_description
1 polymer ?
#
loop_
_entity_poly.entity_id
_entity_poly.type
_entity_poly.pdbx_seq_one_letter_code
_entity_poly.pdbx_strand_id
1 'polypeptide(L)'
;MKVRTIILFNLIAMCLNANAQAREPSETQQLETRNSIFSLPPFERAVCCIKYYEGMHRKKDYPYVGYGHKLLPGEHYSSNMSLVEADLLLRKDLKKFCGMFSAYGKDSILLAALAYNVGPYRILGCKKKYPKSTLLKKIEAGIRDFKSDYVQFCRWKGKIIPSIERRRYAEWTLLYIR
;
A
#
# COMPACT_ATOMS: atom_id res chain seq x y z
N MET A 1 -24.54 -78.85 -17.20
CA MET A 1 -23.26 -79.10 -17.87
C MET A 1 -22.61 -77.76 -18.22
N LYS A 2 -21.38 -77.51 -17.72
CA LYS A 2 -20.38 -76.55 -18.21
C LYS A 2 -20.77 -75.06 -18.02
N VAL A 3 -20.32 -74.33 -16.99
CA VAL A 3 -18.92 -73.98 -16.61
C VAL A 3 -18.11 -73.54 -17.83
N ARG A 4 -17.62 -72.29 -17.78
CA ARG A 4 -16.89 -71.51 -18.82
C ARG A 4 -17.88 -70.85 -19.76
N THR A 5 -18.09 -69.54 -19.75
CA THR A 5 -17.17 -68.48 -20.27
C THR A 5 -17.96 -67.19 -19.95
N ILE A 6 -17.67 -66.32 -18.98
CA ILE A 6 -16.59 -65.32 -18.85
C ILE A 6 -16.99 -64.51 -17.59
N ILE A 7 -16.36 -64.77 -16.44
CA ILE A 7 -15.48 -63.81 -15.75
C ILE A 7 -15.40 -62.46 -16.46
N LEU A 8 -16.35 -61.55 -16.22
CA LEU A 8 -16.10 -60.09 -16.15
C LEU A 8 -17.34 -59.30 -15.68
N PHE A 9 -17.93 -59.63 -14.53
CA PHE A 9 -19.06 -58.86 -13.99
C PHE A 9 -18.92 -58.48 -12.51
N ASN A 10 -17.67 -58.34 -12.05
CA ASN A 10 -17.33 -57.76 -10.75
C ASN A 10 -16.00 -57.03 -10.86
N LEU A 11 -16.04 -55.79 -11.36
CA LEU A 11 -15.06 -54.71 -11.17
C LEU A 11 -15.50 -53.50 -12.02
N ILE A 12 -16.65 -52.91 -11.66
CA ILE A 12 -16.94 -51.51 -12.00
C ILE A 12 -17.10 -50.76 -10.67
N ALA A 13 -16.00 -50.75 -9.93
CA ALA A 13 -15.75 -49.81 -8.86
C ALA A 13 -14.34 -49.30 -9.09
N MET A 14 -14.19 -47.96 -9.01
CA MET A 14 -12.97 -47.16 -9.16
C MET A 14 -12.69 -46.61 -10.56
N CYS A 15 -12.37 -45.31 -10.55
CA CYS A 15 -11.77 -44.50 -11.62
C CYS A 15 -12.71 -43.70 -12.55
N LEU A 16 -13.67 -42.96 -11.99
CA LEU A 16 -13.76 -41.53 -12.36
C LEU A 16 -12.61 -40.82 -11.65
N ASN A 17 -11.39 -40.99 -12.17
CA ASN A 17 -10.30 -40.11 -11.82
C ASN A 17 -10.70 -38.73 -12.33
N ALA A 18 -10.94 -37.83 -11.38
CA ALA A 18 -10.85 -36.41 -11.59
C ALA A 18 -9.49 -36.14 -12.25
N ASN A 19 -9.46 -36.01 -13.57
CA ASN A 19 -8.41 -35.25 -14.23
C ASN A 19 -8.69 -33.77 -13.93
N ALA A 20 -8.46 -33.39 -12.66
CA ALA A 20 -7.98 -32.06 -12.35
C ALA A 20 -6.55 -32.00 -12.91
N GLN A 21 -6.47 -31.88 -14.23
CA GLN A 21 -5.22 -31.61 -14.91
C GLN A 21 -4.82 -30.22 -14.42
N ALA A 22 -3.88 -30.19 -13.48
CA ALA A 22 -3.28 -28.98 -12.98
C ALA A 22 -2.85 -28.17 -14.19
N ARG A 23 -3.59 -27.11 -14.49
CA ARG A 23 -3.32 -26.23 -15.61
C ARG A 23 -2.10 -25.44 -15.17
N GLU A 24 -0.93 -25.85 -15.63
CA GLU A 24 0.31 -25.11 -15.46
C GLU A 24 0.02 -23.65 -15.85
N PRO A 25 0.22 -22.68 -14.94
CA PRO A 25 -0.16 -21.30 -15.20
C PRO A 25 0.63 -20.80 -16.40
N SER A 26 -0.07 -20.24 -17.39
CA SER A 26 0.53 -19.75 -18.63
C SER A 26 1.64 -18.72 -18.31
N GLU A 27 2.67 -18.65 -19.15
CA GLU A 27 3.78 -17.69 -18.99
C GLU A 27 3.26 -16.25 -18.83
N THR A 28 2.13 -15.92 -19.46
CA THR A 28 1.43 -14.64 -19.32
C THR A 28 0.86 -14.43 -17.91
N GLN A 29 0.22 -15.44 -17.30
CA GLN A 29 -0.25 -15.37 -15.91
C GLN A 29 0.89 -15.32 -14.91
N GLN A 30 1.99 -16.06 -15.16
CA GLN A 30 3.18 -16.00 -14.30
C GLN A 30 3.87 -14.62 -14.41
N LEU A 31 3.91 -14.03 -15.60
CA LEU A 31 4.46 -12.70 -15.85
C LEU A 31 3.58 -11.61 -15.21
N GLU A 32 2.25 -11.69 -15.32
CA GLU A 32 1.31 -10.78 -14.64
C GLU A 32 1.39 -10.91 -13.11
N THR A 33 1.59 -12.11 -12.59
CA THR A 33 1.78 -12.36 -11.15
C THR A 33 3.12 -11.78 -10.67
N ARG A 34 4.19 -11.85 -11.49
CA ARG A 34 5.48 -11.18 -11.22
C ARG A 34 5.37 -9.65 -11.32
N ASN A 35 4.53 -9.12 -12.22
CA ASN A 35 4.35 -7.69 -12.48
C ASN A 35 3.27 -6.99 -11.64
N SER A 36 2.57 -7.73 -10.77
CA SER A 36 1.56 -7.14 -9.88
C SER A 36 2.21 -6.20 -8.87
N ILE A 37 1.64 -5.01 -8.64
CA ILE A 37 2.10 -4.09 -7.59
C ILE A 37 2.19 -4.76 -6.21
N PHE A 38 1.42 -5.82 -5.97
CA PHE A 38 1.45 -6.59 -4.72
C PHE A 38 2.70 -7.46 -4.58
N SER A 39 3.42 -7.80 -5.66
CA SER A 39 4.69 -8.54 -5.60
C SER A 39 5.83 -7.69 -5.02
N LEU A 40 5.75 -6.37 -5.14
CA LEU A 40 6.76 -5.43 -4.65
C LEU A 40 6.83 -5.42 -3.11
N PRO A 41 8.01 -5.15 -2.51
CA PRO A 41 8.14 -4.90 -1.07
C PRO A 41 7.24 -3.74 -0.60
N PRO A 42 6.79 -3.71 0.68
CA PRO A 42 5.88 -2.67 1.17
C PRO A 42 6.36 -1.24 0.94
N PHE A 43 7.67 -1.01 1.07
CA PHE A 43 8.26 0.31 0.81
C PHE A 43 8.08 0.74 -0.65
N GLU A 44 8.34 -0.14 -1.60
CA GLU A 44 8.16 0.15 -3.03
C GLU A 44 6.69 0.38 -3.38
N ARG A 45 5.77 -0.38 -2.78
CA ARG A 45 4.33 -0.14 -2.96
C ARG A 45 3.92 1.24 -2.47
N ALA A 46 4.45 1.69 -1.34
CA ALA A 46 4.22 3.03 -0.82
C ALA A 46 4.79 4.10 -1.76
N VAL A 47 6.00 3.92 -2.30
CA VAL A 47 6.59 4.82 -3.31
C VAL A 47 5.69 4.94 -4.54
N CYS A 48 5.25 3.82 -5.11
CA CYS A 48 4.33 3.82 -6.26
C CYS A 48 3.02 4.54 -5.95
N CYS A 49 2.42 4.27 -4.79
CA CYS A 49 1.18 4.91 -4.36
C CYS A 49 1.34 6.44 -4.21
N ILE A 50 2.42 6.89 -3.56
CA ILE A 50 2.70 8.31 -3.38
C ILE A 50 2.91 9.00 -4.73
N LYS A 51 3.73 8.43 -5.63
CA LYS A 51 3.95 9.01 -6.97
C LYS A 51 2.64 9.19 -7.74
N TYR A 52 1.76 8.19 -7.67
CA TYR A 52 0.47 8.23 -8.36
C TYR A 52 -0.42 9.37 -7.86
N TYR A 53 -0.49 9.59 -6.53
CA TYR A 53 -1.39 10.60 -5.95
C TYR A 53 -0.78 12.01 -5.86
N GLU A 54 0.53 12.14 -5.68
CA GLU A 54 1.20 13.46 -5.61
C GLU A 54 1.45 14.03 -7.02
N GLY A 55 1.84 13.18 -7.96
CA GLY A 55 2.32 13.63 -9.27
C GLY A 55 3.66 14.40 -9.18
N MET A 56 4.28 14.59 -10.35
CA MET A 56 5.53 15.36 -10.46
C MET A 56 5.21 16.86 -10.49
N HIS A 57 5.68 17.58 -9.48
CA HIS A 57 5.55 19.03 -9.37
C HIS A 57 6.47 19.73 -10.38
N ARG A 58 5.99 20.86 -10.91
CA ARG A 58 6.70 21.69 -11.90
C ARG A 58 6.99 23.07 -11.30
N LYS A 59 7.69 23.91 -12.06
CA LYS A 59 8.02 25.29 -11.67
C LYS A 59 6.83 26.11 -11.14
N LYS A 60 5.61 25.90 -11.67
CA LYS A 60 4.39 26.60 -11.22
C LYS A 60 3.95 26.24 -9.79
N ASP A 61 4.38 25.10 -9.28
CA ASP A 61 3.97 24.56 -7.99
C ASP A 61 4.96 24.96 -6.86
N TYR A 62 5.99 25.75 -7.19
CA TYR A 62 6.97 26.26 -6.23
C TYR A 62 6.26 26.95 -5.04
N PRO A 63 6.63 26.64 -3.77
CA PRO A 63 7.88 26.00 -3.32
C PRO A 63 7.82 24.47 -3.19
N TYR A 64 6.87 23.79 -3.83
CA TYR A 64 6.82 22.33 -3.87
C TYR A 64 7.58 21.79 -5.11
N VAL A 65 8.40 20.77 -4.90
CA VAL A 65 9.25 20.14 -5.92
C VAL A 65 9.14 18.62 -5.88
N GLY A 66 9.55 17.94 -6.95
CA GLY A 66 9.50 16.49 -7.06
C GLY A 66 8.09 15.95 -6.83
N TYR A 67 7.97 14.92 -5.99
CA TYR A 67 6.66 14.34 -5.61
C TYR A 67 6.13 14.96 -4.31
N GLY A 68 5.91 16.28 -4.30
CA GLY A 68 5.25 16.98 -3.19
C GLY A 68 6.16 17.41 -2.03
N HIS A 69 7.48 17.40 -2.23
CA HIS A 69 8.42 17.90 -1.21
C HIS A 69 8.34 19.43 -1.14
N LYS A 70 8.03 19.98 0.03
CA LYS A 70 8.05 21.43 0.27
C LYS A 70 9.44 21.85 0.74
N LEU A 71 10.08 22.75 0.00
CA LEU A 71 11.39 23.28 0.37
C LEU A 71 11.38 23.91 1.77
N LEU A 72 12.34 23.50 2.59
CA LEU A 72 12.65 24.10 3.88
C LEU A 72 13.66 25.25 3.73
N PRO A 73 13.75 26.17 4.71
CA PRO A 73 14.78 27.20 4.72
C PRO A 73 16.19 26.58 4.59
N GLY A 74 16.95 27.02 3.58
CA GLY A 74 18.31 26.53 3.29
C GLY A 74 18.38 25.34 2.33
N GLU A 75 17.24 24.76 1.89
CA GLU A 75 17.24 23.75 0.84
C GLU A 75 17.21 24.39 -0.56
N HIS A 76 17.99 23.83 -1.48
CA HIS A 76 18.20 24.36 -2.84
C HIS A 76 17.86 23.34 -3.94
N TYR A 77 16.85 22.50 -3.73
CA TYR A 77 16.43 21.57 -4.78
C TYR A 77 15.79 22.30 -5.96
N SER A 78 16.12 21.86 -7.18
CA SER A 78 15.57 22.42 -8.42
C SER A 78 14.09 22.10 -8.59
N SER A 79 13.31 23.09 -9.04
CA SER A 79 11.92 22.88 -9.47
C SER A 79 11.79 22.07 -10.76
N ASN A 80 12.91 21.86 -11.47
CA ASN A 80 13.01 21.10 -12.71
C ASN A 80 13.89 19.84 -12.54
N MET A 81 13.94 19.29 -11.33
CA MET A 81 14.69 18.05 -11.07
C MET A 81 14.23 16.89 -11.96
N SER A 82 15.15 15.99 -12.27
CA SER A 82 14.88 14.76 -13.01
C SER A 82 13.97 13.81 -12.23
N LEU A 83 13.35 12.85 -12.93
CA LEU A 83 12.55 11.81 -12.28
C LEU A 83 13.36 10.97 -11.28
N VAL A 84 14.66 10.78 -11.53
CA VAL A 84 15.58 10.06 -10.64
C VAL A 84 15.82 10.86 -9.36
N GLU A 85 16.12 12.15 -9.48
CA GLU A 85 16.33 13.02 -8.32
C GLU A 85 15.05 13.15 -7.48
N ALA A 86 13.88 13.28 -8.12
CA ALA A 86 12.59 13.33 -7.43
C ALA A 86 12.26 12.02 -6.71
N ASP A 87 12.59 10.87 -7.33
CA ASP A 87 12.44 9.57 -6.69
C ASP A 87 13.36 9.43 -5.47
N LEU A 88 14.63 9.81 -5.58
CA LEU A 88 15.57 9.82 -4.46
C LEU A 88 15.09 10.71 -3.31
N LEU A 89 14.56 11.90 -3.63
CA LEU A 89 14.01 12.83 -2.63
C LEU A 89 12.77 12.25 -1.94
N LEU A 90 11.81 11.70 -2.70
CA LEU A 90 10.65 11.02 -2.14
C LEU A 90 11.06 9.89 -1.21
N ARG A 91 12.02 9.05 -1.63
CA ARG A 91 12.49 7.91 -0.82
C ARG A 91 13.16 8.38 0.46
N LYS A 92 13.93 9.47 0.42
CA LYS A 92 14.55 10.10 1.60
C LYS A 92 13.48 10.56 2.59
N ASP A 93 12.45 11.27 2.10
CA ASP A 93 11.35 11.76 2.93
C ASP A 93 10.51 10.61 3.52
N LEU A 94 10.18 9.61 2.71
CA LEU A 94 9.42 8.45 3.17
C LEU A 94 10.19 7.65 4.23
N LYS A 95 11.51 7.48 4.08
CA LYS A 95 12.37 6.86 5.11
C LYS A 95 12.36 7.66 6.40
N LYS A 96 12.41 8.99 6.32
CA LYS A 96 12.30 9.86 7.51
C LYS A 96 10.98 9.64 8.24
N PHE A 97 9.86 9.56 7.52
CA PHE A 97 8.57 9.25 8.14
C PHE A 97 8.53 7.83 8.71
N CYS A 98 9.07 6.83 8.02
CA CYS A 98 9.17 5.47 8.58
C CYS A 98 9.95 5.48 9.91
N GLY A 99 11.04 6.23 10.00
CA GLY A 99 11.80 6.42 11.24
C GLY A 99 10.96 7.06 12.36
N MET A 100 10.19 8.10 12.05
CA MET A 100 9.28 8.75 13.01
C MET A 100 8.21 7.79 13.57
N PHE A 101 7.76 6.83 12.78
CA PHE A 101 6.75 5.84 13.19
C PHE A 101 7.36 4.48 13.54
N SER A 102 8.67 4.36 13.73
CA SER A 102 9.35 3.07 13.95
C SER A 102 8.82 2.27 15.15
N ALA A 103 8.39 2.96 16.22
CA ALA A 103 7.78 2.34 17.39
C ALA A 103 6.48 1.57 17.11
N TYR A 104 5.85 1.79 15.95
CA TYR A 104 4.61 1.11 15.53
C TYR A 104 4.87 -0.15 14.67
N GLY A 105 6.13 -0.58 14.54
CA GLY A 105 6.50 -1.86 13.92
C GLY A 105 5.96 -2.03 12.49
N LYS A 106 5.14 -3.06 12.26
CA LYS A 106 4.59 -3.35 10.93
C LYS A 106 3.72 -2.22 10.37
N ASP A 107 3.15 -1.37 11.23
CA ASP A 107 2.27 -0.27 10.82
C ASP A 107 3.06 0.99 10.40
N SER A 108 4.38 1.03 10.61
CA SER A 108 5.20 2.21 10.33
C SER A 108 5.11 2.68 8.88
N ILE A 109 5.07 1.76 7.90
CA ILE A 109 4.99 2.13 6.49
C ILE A 109 3.63 2.72 6.10
N LEU A 110 2.54 2.17 6.66
CA LEU A 110 1.18 2.68 6.47
C LEU A 110 1.05 4.10 7.06
N LEU A 111 1.57 4.29 8.28
CA LEU A 111 1.58 5.59 8.94
C LEU A 111 2.48 6.60 8.23
N ALA A 112 3.61 6.15 7.67
CA ALA A 112 4.52 6.99 6.90
C ALA A 112 3.90 7.46 5.58
N ALA A 113 3.21 6.59 4.85
CA ALA A 113 2.47 6.96 3.64
C ALA A 113 1.36 7.98 3.95
N LEU A 114 0.62 7.77 5.04
CA LEU A 114 -0.37 8.72 5.53
C LEU A 114 0.26 10.07 5.86
N ALA A 115 1.35 10.07 6.63
CA ALA A 115 2.07 11.26 7.06
C ALA A 115 2.65 12.06 5.89
N TYR A 116 3.04 11.39 4.80
CA TYR A 116 3.48 12.05 3.58
C TYR A 116 2.39 12.99 3.04
N ASN A 117 1.12 12.59 3.13
CA ASN A 117 0.00 13.41 2.68
C ASN A 117 -0.47 14.45 3.70
N VAL A 118 -0.67 14.05 4.96
CA VAL A 118 -1.34 14.91 5.95
C VAL A 118 -0.37 15.59 6.93
N GLY A 119 0.92 15.26 6.86
CA GLY A 119 1.94 15.64 7.83
C GLY A 119 1.91 14.79 9.10
N PRO A 120 3.07 14.46 9.69
CA PRO A 120 3.16 13.52 10.81
C PRO A 120 2.44 14.01 12.07
N TYR A 121 2.44 15.32 12.33
CA TYR A 121 1.82 15.90 13.52
C TYR A 121 0.28 15.86 13.52
N ARG A 122 -0.36 15.63 12.37
CA ARG A 122 -1.80 15.35 12.32
C ARG A 122 -2.13 13.95 12.86
N ILE A 123 -1.14 13.07 12.90
CA ILE A 123 -1.26 11.68 13.34
C ILE A 123 -0.74 11.55 14.77
N LEU A 124 0.52 11.95 15.01
CA LEU A 124 1.21 11.92 16.31
C LEU A 124 0.57 12.87 17.33
N GLY A 125 0.00 13.97 16.86
CA GLY A 125 -0.37 15.12 17.69
C GLY A 125 0.83 16.04 17.97
N CYS A 126 0.52 17.22 18.52
CA CYS A 126 1.47 18.15 19.09
C CYS A 126 0.76 18.97 20.18
N LYS A 127 1.45 19.23 21.30
CA LYS A 127 0.88 19.79 22.54
C LYS A 127 -0.03 21.02 22.34
N LYS A 128 0.27 21.86 21.35
CA LYS A 128 -0.41 23.14 21.13
C LYS A 128 -1.56 23.12 20.12
N LYS A 129 -1.65 22.10 19.25
CA LYS A 129 -2.53 22.19 18.06
C LYS A 129 -3.35 20.95 17.75
N TYR A 130 -2.78 19.76 17.93
CA TYR A 130 -3.45 18.52 17.55
C TYR A 130 -3.31 17.49 18.67
N PRO A 131 -4.41 16.89 19.16
CA PRO A 131 -4.28 15.72 20.02
C PRO A 131 -3.70 14.53 19.20
N LYS A 132 -3.14 13.54 19.90
CA LYS A 132 -2.80 12.26 19.27
C LYS A 132 -4.06 11.65 18.64
N SER A 133 -3.96 11.19 17.40
CA SER A 133 -5.08 10.62 16.65
C SER A 133 -5.65 9.35 17.30
N THR A 134 -6.96 9.12 17.14
CA THR A 134 -7.63 7.87 17.57
C THR A 134 -7.02 6.65 16.89
N LEU A 135 -6.61 6.79 15.62
CA LEU A 135 -5.85 5.78 14.87
C LEU A 135 -4.63 5.28 15.67
N LEU A 136 -3.75 6.19 16.11
CA LEU A 136 -2.57 5.79 16.88
C LEU A 136 -2.94 5.20 18.24
N LYS A 137 -3.91 5.80 18.94
CA LYS A 137 -4.36 5.27 20.24
C LYS A 137 -4.85 3.82 20.12
N LYS A 138 -5.56 3.48 19.04
CA LYS A 138 -6.01 2.12 18.76
C LYS A 138 -4.85 1.18 18.46
N ILE A 139 -3.91 1.59 17.60
CA ILE A 139 -2.70 0.80 17.30
C ILE A 139 -1.91 0.53 18.59
N GLU A 140 -1.71 1.54 19.43
CA GLU A 140 -1.01 1.44 20.73
C GLU A 140 -1.71 0.49 21.70
N ALA A 141 -3.05 0.48 21.70
CA ALA A 141 -3.86 -0.43 22.50
C ALA A 141 -3.99 -1.85 21.89
N GLY A 142 -3.33 -2.13 20.76
CA GLY A 142 -3.44 -3.41 20.05
C GLY A 142 -4.76 -3.62 19.31
N ILE A 143 -5.64 -2.61 19.27
CA ILE A 143 -6.93 -2.66 18.57
C ILE A 143 -6.68 -2.58 17.07
N ARG A 144 -7.04 -3.61 16.32
CA ARG A 144 -6.78 -3.71 14.87
C ARG A 144 -7.94 -3.21 13.99
N ASP A 145 -9.10 -2.96 14.59
CA ASP A 145 -10.23 -2.30 13.93
C ASP A 145 -10.05 -0.77 13.93
N PHE A 146 -9.14 -0.30 13.07
CA PHE A 146 -8.85 1.12 12.89
C PHE A 146 -8.97 1.60 11.44
N LYS A 147 -9.54 0.78 10.54
CA LYS A 147 -9.71 1.14 9.12
C LYS A 147 -10.49 2.44 8.97
N SER A 148 -11.58 2.58 9.72
CA SER A 148 -12.42 3.79 9.70
C SER A 148 -11.64 5.02 10.19
N ASP A 149 -10.83 4.89 11.24
CA ASP A 149 -9.95 5.95 11.75
C ASP A 149 -8.89 6.36 10.72
N TYR A 150 -8.35 5.41 9.96
CA TYR A 150 -7.41 5.68 8.86
C TYR A 150 -8.08 6.45 7.71
N VAL A 151 -9.27 6.01 7.28
CA VAL A 151 -10.01 6.64 6.17
C VAL A 151 -10.50 8.05 6.53
N GLN A 152 -10.74 8.36 7.81
CA GLN A 152 -11.13 9.71 8.24
C GLN A 152 -10.11 10.81 7.87
N PHE A 153 -8.84 10.44 7.61
CA PHE A 153 -7.83 11.35 7.06
C PHE A 153 -8.05 11.70 5.57
N CYS A 154 -9.30 11.72 5.11
CA CYS A 154 -9.74 12.29 3.84
C CYS A 154 -10.51 13.61 4.00
N ARG A 155 -10.76 14.05 5.24
CA ARG A 155 -11.62 15.21 5.52
C ARG A 155 -10.84 16.52 5.55
N TRP A 156 -11.36 17.52 4.85
CA TRP A 156 -10.93 18.92 4.94
C TRP A 156 -12.09 19.80 5.37
N LYS A 157 -11.90 20.58 6.45
CA LYS A 157 -12.96 21.40 7.08
C LYS A 157 -14.28 20.64 7.27
N GLY A 158 -14.19 19.39 7.74
CA GLY A 158 -15.34 18.51 7.98
C GLY A 158 -15.91 17.79 6.75
N LYS A 159 -15.53 18.17 5.53
CA LYS A 159 -16.03 17.56 4.28
C LYS A 159 -15.08 16.50 3.77
N ILE A 160 -15.61 15.39 3.28
CA ILE A 160 -14.83 14.33 2.62
C ILE A 160 -14.31 14.85 1.27
N ILE A 161 -13.02 14.65 1.02
CA ILE A 161 -12.41 14.91 -0.29
C ILE A 161 -12.31 13.57 -1.04
N PRO A 162 -13.11 13.33 -2.09
CA PRO A 162 -13.21 12.02 -2.74
C PRO A 162 -11.87 11.47 -3.27
N SER A 163 -10.99 12.34 -3.78
CA SER A 163 -9.67 11.91 -4.24
C SER A 163 -8.78 11.42 -3.11
N ILE A 164 -8.85 12.06 -1.93
CA ILE A 164 -8.08 11.65 -0.75
C ILE A 164 -8.69 10.39 -0.14
N GLU A 165 -10.02 10.25 -0.14
CA GLU A 165 -10.67 9.01 0.29
C GLU A 165 -10.20 7.81 -0.54
N ARG A 166 -10.20 7.94 -1.88
CA ARG A 166 -9.65 6.90 -2.77
C ARG A 166 -8.19 6.58 -2.42
N ARG A 167 -7.38 7.60 -2.13
CA ARG A 167 -6.00 7.42 -1.67
C ARG A 167 -5.91 6.62 -0.37
N ARG A 168 -6.74 6.92 0.63
CA ARG A 168 -6.76 6.17 1.90
C ARG A 168 -7.08 4.70 1.67
N TYR A 169 -8.04 4.39 0.80
CA TYR A 169 -8.34 3.00 0.46
C TYR A 169 -7.21 2.31 -0.33
N ALA A 170 -6.58 3.01 -1.27
CA ALA A 170 -5.43 2.47 -2.00
C ALA A 170 -4.25 2.16 -1.07
N GLU A 171 -3.89 3.09 -0.18
CA GLU A 171 -2.86 2.89 0.85
C GLU A 171 -3.22 1.71 1.76
N TRP A 172 -4.46 1.61 2.20
CA TRP A 172 -4.94 0.51 3.03
C TRP A 172 -4.78 -0.85 2.33
N THR A 173 -5.24 -0.97 1.09
CA THR A 173 -5.14 -2.21 0.31
C THR A 173 -3.68 -2.58 0.04
N LEU A 174 -2.83 -1.60 -0.29
CA LEU A 174 -1.44 -1.86 -0.64
C LEU A 174 -0.57 -2.15 0.59
N LEU A 175 -0.84 -1.54 1.74
CA LEU A 175 0.08 -1.52 2.87
C LEU A 175 -0.43 -2.25 4.11
N TYR A 176 -1.71 -2.63 4.16
CA TYR A 176 -2.31 -3.26 5.34
C TYR A 176 -2.92 -4.65 5.11
N ILE A 177 -3.78 -4.80 4.09
CA ILE A 177 -4.47 -6.07 3.80
C ILE A 177 -3.47 -7.04 3.18
N ARG A 178 -2.83 -7.87 4.00
CA ARG A 178 -2.05 -9.01 3.51
C ARG A 178 -2.05 -10.13 4.53
#